data_AF-A0A4Q5Z2T4-F1
#
_entry.id   AF-A0A4Q5Z2T4-F1
#
_cell.length_a   1.000
_cell.length_b   1.000
_cell.length_c   1.000
_cell.angle_alpha   90.00
_cell.angle_beta   90.00
_cell.angle_gamma   90.00
#
_symmetry.space_group_name_H-M   'P 1'
#
loop_
_entity.id
_entity.type
_entity.pdbx_description
1 polymer ?
#
loop_
_entity_poly.entity_id
_entity_poly.type
_entity_poly.pdbx_seq_one_letter_code
_entity_poly.pdbx_strand_id
1 'polypeptide(L)'
;LMGFPRQLGQHTGGFVITQGKLSDLCPIMNARMEDRTCIEWNKDDIDALGFLKVDVLALGMLTCIRKTFDLVEKHYGRKLTLANVPQDDPKVYDMISHADTVGVFQIESRAQMSMLPRLKPKCFYDLVIEVAIVRPGPIQGDMVHPYLRRRNGEEEESYPKEEFRGILGRTLGVPLFQEQAMEIAIVAGGFTPAEADALRRSMATFKAKGQVSQFRDKLIGGMVANGYEEDFAARVFKQLEGFGGYGFPESHAASFALLVYISSWVKCYYPDVFVTAILNSLPMGFYQPAQLVADARKHGVLIREADVNYSNWDNLMEEKKDQYYAVRLGFRQITGLREEDMRVLMTARATTYRSVSELLAAGVPIAALEKLADADAFRSMGMDRRQALWEVSALADNPEALFAGQPSESTREMQIELPLLTKSEHVVQDYATT
;
A
#
# COMPACT_ATOMS: atom_id res chain seq x y z
N LEU A 1 -25.01 16.99 -19.38
CA LEU A 1 -24.70 15.99 -18.34
C LEU A 1 -23.21 15.96 -17.97
N MET A 2 -22.26 16.12 -18.90
CA MET A 2 -20.85 16.32 -18.53
C MET A 2 -20.68 17.56 -17.64
N GLY A 3 -20.02 17.41 -16.49
CA GLY A 3 -19.78 18.49 -15.52
C GLY A 3 -20.93 18.75 -14.52
N PHE A 4 -22.09 18.09 -14.66
CA PHE A 4 -23.18 18.24 -13.70
C PHE A 4 -23.01 17.26 -12.52
N PRO A 5 -23.08 17.70 -11.24
CA PRO A 5 -22.93 16.82 -10.10
C PRO A 5 -24.00 15.72 -10.08
N ARG A 6 -23.57 14.46 -9.88
CA ARG A 6 -24.48 13.30 -9.78
C ARG A 6 -25.01 13.09 -8.37
N GLN A 7 -24.15 13.30 -7.37
CA GLN A 7 -24.44 13.12 -5.95
C GLN A 7 -23.43 13.90 -5.11
N LEU A 8 -23.76 14.17 -3.85
CA LEU A 8 -22.81 14.69 -2.87
C LEU A 8 -21.94 13.54 -2.35
N GLY A 9 -20.67 13.53 -2.75
CA GLY A 9 -19.67 12.61 -2.21
C GLY A 9 -19.04 13.18 -0.94
N GLN A 10 -18.73 12.32 0.02
CA GLN A 10 -17.97 12.72 1.20
C GLN A 10 -16.48 12.80 0.86
N HIS A 11 -15.82 13.90 1.22
CA HIS A 11 -14.37 14.02 1.10
C HIS A 11 -13.70 13.00 2.04
N THR A 12 -12.81 12.19 1.51
CA THR A 12 -12.03 11.22 2.29
C THR A 12 -11.01 11.96 3.15
N GLY A 13 -11.36 12.22 4.41
CA GLY A 13 -10.39 12.61 5.44
C GLY A 13 -10.37 14.08 5.86
N GLY A 14 -11.16 14.98 5.26
CA GLY A 14 -11.07 16.40 5.63
C GLY A 14 -11.90 16.73 6.88
N PHE A 15 -11.26 17.24 7.94
CA PHE A 15 -11.91 17.90 9.06
C PHE A 15 -11.77 19.41 8.93
N VAL A 16 -12.85 20.12 9.25
CA VAL A 16 -12.87 21.59 9.32
C VAL A 16 -12.98 21.99 10.78
N ILE A 17 -12.13 22.92 11.19
CA ILE A 17 -12.07 23.41 12.57
C ILE A 17 -12.33 24.91 12.56
N THR A 18 -13.33 25.34 13.33
CA THR A 18 -13.72 26.74 13.50
C THR A 18 -13.69 27.11 14.97
N GLN A 19 -13.48 28.40 15.27
CA GLN A 19 -13.49 28.90 16.65
C GLN A 19 -14.89 28.87 17.27
N GLY A 20 -15.92 29.13 16.45
CA GLY A 20 -17.34 29.08 16.84
C GLY A 20 -18.04 27.83 16.33
N LYS A 21 -19.36 27.77 16.53
CA LYS A 21 -20.19 26.67 16.00
C LYS A 21 -20.19 26.71 14.49
N LEU A 22 -19.86 25.58 13.87
CA LEU A 22 -19.87 25.44 12.42
C LEU A 22 -21.27 25.65 11.82
N SER A 23 -22.33 25.31 12.57
CA SER A 23 -23.73 25.53 12.20
C SER A 23 -24.12 26.99 12.02
N ASP A 24 -23.37 27.92 12.61
CA ASP A 24 -23.61 29.36 12.47
C ASP A 24 -23.06 29.89 11.13
N LEU A 25 -22.22 29.09 10.47
CA LEU A 25 -21.50 29.45 9.24
C LEU A 25 -22.06 28.69 8.03
N CYS A 26 -22.35 27.40 8.17
CA CYS A 26 -22.94 26.58 7.12
C CYS A 26 -23.90 25.51 7.65
N PRO A 27 -24.88 25.07 6.84
CA PRO A 27 -25.67 23.88 7.14
C PRO A 27 -24.80 22.65 7.37
N ILE A 28 -25.19 21.85 8.37
CA ILE A 28 -24.56 20.57 8.70
C ILE A 28 -25.53 19.45 8.33
N MET A 29 -25.01 18.44 7.63
CA MET A 29 -25.75 17.26 7.21
C MET A 29 -25.18 16.01 7.88
N ASN A 30 -26.02 14.99 8.06
CA ASN A 30 -25.54 13.67 8.45
C ASN A 30 -24.82 13.01 7.27
N ALA A 31 -23.65 12.45 7.51
CA ALA A 31 -22.95 11.64 6.54
C ALA A 31 -23.58 10.23 6.46
N ARG A 32 -23.16 9.44 5.47
CA ARG A 32 -23.63 8.06 5.31
C ARG A 32 -23.16 7.13 6.44
N MET A 33 -21.99 7.42 7.00
CA MET A 33 -21.43 6.68 8.13
C MET A 33 -22.10 7.14 9.41
N GLU A 34 -22.44 6.19 10.28
CA GLU A 34 -23.01 6.47 11.60
C GLU A 34 -22.07 7.39 12.41
N ASP A 35 -22.65 8.28 13.21
CA ASP A 35 -21.95 9.26 14.04
C ASP A 35 -20.95 10.17 13.28
N ARG A 36 -21.30 10.51 12.03
CA ARG A 36 -20.52 11.45 11.20
C ARG A 36 -21.41 12.50 10.58
N THR A 37 -20.89 13.73 10.50
CA THR A 37 -21.53 14.87 9.83
C THR A 37 -20.63 15.43 8.74
N CYS A 38 -21.22 16.10 7.76
CA CYS A 38 -20.53 16.84 6.71
C CYS A 38 -21.15 18.23 6.52
N ILE A 39 -20.42 19.09 5.82
CA ILE A 39 -20.86 20.40 5.38
C ILE A 39 -21.02 20.41 3.86
N GLU A 40 -21.77 21.37 3.32
CA GLU A 40 -22.06 21.46 1.88
C GLU A 40 -20.87 22.00 1.06
N TRP A 41 -19.97 22.73 1.71
CA TRP A 41 -18.81 23.35 1.08
C TRP A 41 -17.72 22.34 0.70
N ASN A 42 -17.15 22.55 -0.49
CA ASN A 42 -16.03 21.74 -0.96
C ASN A 42 -14.68 22.29 -0.45
N LYS A 43 -13.58 21.59 -0.76
CA LYS A 43 -12.24 21.97 -0.28
C LYS A 43 -11.82 23.40 -0.70
N ASP A 44 -12.22 23.85 -1.88
CA ASP A 44 -11.81 25.11 -2.46
C ASP A 44 -12.60 26.26 -1.81
N ASP A 45 -13.88 26.02 -1.48
CA ASP A 45 -14.70 26.95 -0.70
C ASP A 45 -14.11 27.15 0.71
N ILE A 46 -13.70 26.07 1.36
CA ILE A 46 -13.08 26.11 2.70
C ILE A 46 -11.76 26.87 2.69
N ASP A 47 -10.94 26.68 1.66
CA ASP A 47 -9.68 27.41 1.48
C ASP A 47 -9.94 28.91 1.23
N ALA A 48 -10.94 29.23 0.40
CA ALA A 48 -11.33 30.62 0.13
C ALA A 48 -11.87 31.35 1.37
N LEU A 49 -12.55 30.63 2.27
CA LEU A 49 -13.03 31.15 3.55
C LEU A 49 -11.93 31.26 4.61
N GLY A 50 -10.73 30.74 4.35
CA GLY A 50 -9.61 30.75 5.28
C GLY A 50 -9.83 29.88 6.51
N PHE A 51 -10.65 28.84 6.40
CA PHE A 51 -10.93 27.92 7.50
C PHE A 51 -9.78 26.93 7.70
N LEU A 52 -9.53 26.57 8.95
CA LEU A 52 -8.54 25.54 9.25
C LEU A 52 -9.08 24.18 8.78
N LYS A 53 -8.36 23.59 7.82
CA LYS A 53 -8.64 22.25 7.30
C LYS A 53 -7.52 21.29 7.71
N VAL A 54 -7.89 20.12 8.22
CA VAL A 54 -6.96 19.02 8.53
C VAL A 54 -7.35 17.79 7.74
N ASP A 55 -6.44 17.28 6.92
CA ASP A 55 -6.64 16.03 6.19
C ASP A 55 -6.15 14.82 7.02
N VAL A 56 -7.08 13.96 7.40
CA VAL A 56 -6.91 12.69 8.08
C VAL A 56 -6.93 11.57 7.04
N LEU A 57 -5.76 11.29 6.49
CA LEU A 57 -5.57 10.26 5.48
C LEU A 57 -5.27 8.91 6.14
N ALA A 58 -6.02 7.88 5.75
CA ALA A 58 -5.76 6.51 6.17
C ALA A 58 -4.72 5.88 5.23
N LEU A 59 -3.46 5.83 5.67
CA LEU A 59 -2.39 5.15 4.95
C LEU A 59 -2.21 3.73 5.49
N GLY A 60 -2.71 2.72 4.75
CA GLY A 60 -2.67 1.32 5.19
C GLY A 60 -1.28 0.82 5.59
N MET A 61 -0.23 1.32 4.92
CA MET A 61 1.15 0.98 5.26
C MET A 61 1.56 1.38 6.69
N LEU A 62 1.01 2.47 7.25
CA LEU A 62 1.27 2.81 8.65
C LEU A 62 0.64 1.79 9.61
N THR A 63 -0.54 1.26 9.28
CA THR A 63 -1.14 0.14 10.02
C THR A 63 -0.26 -1.11 9.95
N CYS A 64 0.27 -1.41 8.76
CA CYS A 64 1.19 -2.54 8.54
C CYS A 64 2.48 -2.38 9.36
N ILE A 65 3.11 -1.20 9.33
CA ILE A 65 4.34 -0.91 10.09
C ILE A 65 4.08 -0.99 11.59
N ARG A 66 2.96 -0.45 12.08
CA ARG A 66 2.58 -0.59 13.50
C ARG A 66 2.44 -2.07 13.88
N LYS A 67 1.64 -2.85 13.12
CA LYS A 67 1.47 -4.29 13.37
C LYS A 67 2.80 -5.04 13.30
N THR A 68 3.67 -4.64 12.39
CA THR A 68 5.04 -5.17 12.30
C THR A 68 5.81 -4.94 13.59
N PHE A 69 5.84 -3.71 14.10
CA PHE A 69 6.58 -3.41 15.33
C PHE A 69 6.02 -4.19 16.53
N ASP A 70 4.68 -4.31 16.64
CA ASP A 70 4.04 -5.12 17.67
C ASP A 70 4.48 -6.61 17.57
N LEU A 71 4.54 -7.16 16.35
CA LEU A 71 4.96 -8.54 16.11
C LEU A 71 6.47 -8.75 16.34
N VAL A 72 7.33 -7.80 15.95
CA VAL A 72 8.77 -7.86 16.23
C VAL A 72 9.03 -7.80 17.73
N GLU A 73 8.34 -6.93 18.47
CA GLU A 73 8.48 -6.87 19.93
C GLU A 73 8.03 -8.17 20.57
N LYS A 74 6.88 -8.72 20.16
CA LYS A 74 6.31 -9.95 20.71
C LYS A 74 7.16 -11.20 20.42
N HIS A 75 7.66 -11.37 19.20
CA HIS A 75 8.31 -12.61 18.76
C HIS A 75 9.84 -12.53 18.80
N TYR A 76 10.43 -11.35 18.59
CA TYR A 76 11.88 -11.16 18.55
C TYR A 76 12.42 -10.33 19.73
N GLY A 77 11.56 -9.82 20.62
CA GLY A 77 11.97 -9.08 21.82
C GLY A 77 12.61 -7.72 21.52
N ARG A 78 12.43 -7.19 20.30
CA ARG A 78 13.04 -5.93 19.87
C ARG A 78 11.98 -4.85 19.69
N LYS A 79 12.14 -3.76 20.45
CA LYS A 79 11.24 -2.60 20.35
C LYS A 79 11.68 -1.67 19.22
N LEU A 80 10.92 -1.67 18.13
CA LEU A 80 11.16 -0.82 16.97
C LEU A 80 10.21 0.39 16.96
N THR A 81 10.70 1.50 16.43
CA THR A 81 9.96 2.74 16.16
C THR A 81 10.44 3.29 14.83
N LEU A 82 9.69 4.24 14.24
CA LEU A 82 10.14 4.91 13.01
C LEU A 82 11.50 5.59 13.16
N ALA A 83 11.89 5.97 14.39
CA ALA A 83 13.13 6.68 14.67
C ALA A 83 14.33 5.76 14.96
N ASN A 84 14.12 4.48 15.30
CA ASN A 84 15.20 3.60 15.77
C ASN A 84 15.49 2.40 14.86
N VAL A 85 14.74 2.24 13.75
CA VAL A 85 15.08 1.26 12.71
C VAL A 85 16.47 1.61 12.16
N PRO A 86 17.42 0.66 12.09
CA PRO A 86 18.77 0.90 11.56
C PRO A 86 18.72 1.47 10.14
N GLN A 87 19.38 2.60 9.93
CA GLN A 87 19.45 3.29 8.65
C GLN A 87 20.69 2.87 7.85
N ASP A 88 20.69 3.19 6.56
CA ASP A 88 21.81 3.02 5.63
C ASP A 88 22.39 1.60 5.53
N ASP A 89 21.53 0.57 5.64
CA ASP A 89 21.94 -0.83 5.57
C ASP A 89 22.17 -1.30 4.11
N PRO A 90 23.41 -1.70 3.73
CA PRO A 90 23.72 -2.16 2.39
C PRO A 90 22.88 -3.36 1.92
N LYS A 91 22.47 -4.27 2.82
CA LYS A 91 21.66 -5.44 2.45
C LYS A 91 20.26 -5.04 2.02
N VAL A 92 19.69 -4.03 2.66
CA VAL A 92 18.36 -3.51 2.30
C VAL A 92 18.41 -2.86 0.92
N TYR A 93 19.45 -2.06 0.65
CA TYR A 93 19.64 -1.46 -0.67
C TYR A 93 19.92 -2.49 -1.76
N ASP A 94 20.65 -3.57 -1.44
CA ASP A 94 20.89 -4.67 -2.38
C ASP A 94 19.59 -5.40 -2.73
N MET A 95 18.76 -5.74 -1.73
CA MET A 95 17.43 -6.32 -1.94
C MET A 95 16.54 -5.42 -2.84
N ILE A 96 16.51 -4.12 -2.53
CA ILE A 96 15.79 -3.13 -3.33
C ILE A 96 16.34 -3.08 -4.77
N SER A 97 17.65 -3.08 -4.95
CA SER A 97 18.31 -3.04 -6.27
C SER A 97 17.99 -4.27 -7.12
N HIS A 98 17.76 -5.42 -6.50
CA HIS A 98 17.28 -6.63 -7.20
C HIS A 98 15.78 -6.63 -7.49
N ALA A 99 15.09 -5.52 -7.23
CA ALA A 99 13.65 -5.36 -7.36
C ALA A 99 12.86 -6.37 -6.51
N ASP A 100 13.40 -6.81 -5.38
CA ASP A 100 12.67 -7.67 -4.44
C ASP A 100 11.80 -6.82 -3.50
N THR A 101 10.80 -6.18 -4.09
CA THR A 101 10.00 -5.13 -3.43
C THR A 101 8.50 -5.43 -3.43
N VAL A 102 8.10 -6.69 -3.65
CA VAL A 102 6.70 -7.12 -3.50
C VAL A 102 6.19 -6.75 -2.10
N GLY A 103 5.08 -5.98 -2.03
CA GLY A 103 4.47 -5.49 -0.80
C GLY A 103 5.14 -4.25 -0.18
N VAL A 104 6.32 -3.83 -0.67
CA VAL A 104 7.06 -2.68 -0.12
C VAL A 104 6.38 -1.38 -0.54
N PHE A 105 6.33 -0.40 0.37
CA PHE A 105 5.64 0.85 0.12
C PHE A 105 6.19 1.58 -1.12
N GLN A 106 5.31 2.09 -1.99
CA GLN A 106 5.58 2.92 -3.17
C GLN A 106 6.43 2.30 -4.31
N ILE A 107 7.36 1.39 -4.03
CA ILE A 107 8.32 0.84 -5.00
C ILE A 107 7.99 -0.60 -5.45
N GLU A 108 6.75 -1.02 -5.25
CA GLU A 108 6.27 -2.38 -5.55
C GLU A 108 5.59 -2.52 -6.93
N SER A 109 5.28 -1.41 -7.60
CA SER A 109 4.64 -1.44 -8.92
C SER A 109 5.60 -1.94 -10.01
N ARG A 110 5.06 -2.47 -11.13
CA ARG A 110 5.90 -2.96 -12.24
C ARG A 110 6.85 -1.91 -12.82
N ALA A 111 6.42 -0.65 -12.89
CA ALA A 111 7.26 0.43 -13.40
C ALA A 111 8.38 0.80 -12.42
N GLN A 112 8.12 0.72 -11.11
CA GLN A 112 9.14 0.92 -10.08
C GLN A 112 10.11 -0.27 -10.06
N MET A 113 9.61 -1.50 -10.03
CA MET A 113 10.44 -2.72 -10.06
C MET A 113 11.33 -2.83 -11.30
N SER A 114 10.94 -2.24 -12.45
CA SER A 114 11.81 -2.20 -13.64
C SER A 114 12.86 -1.08 -13.57
N MET A 115 12.62 -0.05 -12.76
CA MET A 115 13.53 1.06 -12.52
C MET A 115 14.62 0.70 -11.51
N LEU A 116 14.25 -0.02 -10.43
CA LEU A 116 15.16 -0.36 -9.34
C LEU A 116 16.51 -1.00 -9.77
N PRO A 117 16.57 -1.98 -10.69
CA PRO A 117 17.84 -2.57 -11.13
C PRO A 117 18.69 -1.62 -11.99
N ARG A 118 18.07 -0.57 -12.54
CA ARG A 118 18.76 0.49 -13.30
C ARG A 118 19.24 1.58 -12.36
N LEU A 119 18.43 1.95 -11.37
CA LEU A 119 18.79 2.94 -10.36
C LEU A 119 19.87 2.40 -9.42
N LYS A 120 19.77 1.15 -8.96
CA LYS A 120 20.68 0.57 -7.95
C LYS A 120 20.86 1.49 -6.73
N PRO A 121 19.82 1.70 -5.91
CA PRO A 121 19.92 2.51 -4.70
C PRO A 121 21.08 2.05 -3.81
N LYS A 122 21.81 2.99 -3.20
CA LYS A 122 22.93 2.74 -2.27
C LYS A 122 22.84 3.57 -1.00
N CYS A 123 21.99 4.59 -0.96
CA CYS A 123 21.76 5.44 0.19
C CYS A 123 20.30 5.87 0.27
N PHE A 124 19.91 6.49 1.40
CA PHE A 124 18.54 6.94 1.63
C PHE A 124 18.04 7.90 0.53
N TYR A 125 18.91 8.80 0.06
CA TYR A 125 18.50 9.79 -0.93
C TYR A 125 18.13 9.18 -2.30
N ASP A 126 18.67 8.02 -2.63
CA ASP A 126 18.28 7.30 -3.83
C ASP A 126 16.82 6.83 -3.77
N LEU A 127 16.31 6.50 -2.59
CA LEU A 127 14.91 6.16 -2.39
C LEU A 127 14.01 7.38 -2.53
N VAL A 128 14.48 8.56 -2.12
CA VAL A 128 13.78 9.84 -2.34
C VAL A 128 13.61 10.10 -3.83
N ILE A 129 14.66 9.85 -4.61
CA ILE A 129 14.63 9.95 -6.07
C ILE A 129 13.70 8.90 -6.68
N GLU A 130 13.77 7.63 -6.26
CA GLU A 130 12.93 6.55 -6.80
C GLU A 130 11.43 6.82 -6.65
N VAL A 131 11.02 7.35 -5.48
CA VAL A 131 9.63 7.74 -5.23
C VAL A 131 9.17 8.87 -6.17
N ALA A 132 10.08 9.71 -6.63
CA ALA A 132 9.79 10.87 -7.47
C ALA A 132 9.91 10.58 -8.99
N ILE A 133 10.86 9.73 -9.40
CA ILE A 133 11.31 9.63 -10.80
C ILE A 133 10.36 8.84 -11.71
N VAL A 134 9.67 7.82 -11.19
CA VAL A 134 8.77 6.97 -11.98
C VAL A 134 7.37 7.60 -12.04
N ARG A 135 7.25 8.70 -12.79
CA ARG A 135 6.01 9.50 -12.92
C ARG A 135 5.86 10.11 -14.32
N PRO A 136 4.63 10.45 -14.75
CA PRO A 136 4.41 11.04 -16.07
C PRO A 136 5.22 12.32 -16.32
N GLY A 137 5.41 13.17 -15.31
CA GLY A 137 6.18 14.42 -15.41
C GLY A 137 7.63 14.21 -15.81
N PRO A 138 8.45 13.55 -14.98
CA PRO A 138 9.84 13.23 -15.31
C PRO A 138 10.01 12.45 -16.62
N ILE A 139 9.05 11.58 -16.97
CA ILE A 139 9.07 10.83 -18.23
C ILE A 139 8.83 11.77 -19.43
N GLN A 140 7.82 12.65 -19.35
CA GLN A 140 7.52 13.62 -20.41
C GLN A 140 8.58 14.73 -20.53
N GLY A 141 9.21 15.08 -19.42
CA GLY A 141 10.30 16.05 -19.33
C GLY A 141 11.67 15.52 -19.77
N ASP A 142 11.76 14.26 -20.22
CA ASP A 142 13.01 13.57 -20.59
C ASP A 142 14.09 13.64 -19.50
N MET A 143 13.68 13.53 -18.23
CA MET A 143 14.58 13.67 -17.06
C MET A 143 15.16 12.31 -16.62
N VAL A 144 14.43 11.23 -16.84
CA VAL A 144 14.77 9.88 -16.33
C VAL A 144 16.05 9.34 -16.97
N HIS A 145 16.16 9.42 -18.30
CA HIS A 145 17.30 8.86 -19.03
C HIS A 145 18.62 9.60 -18.76
N PRO A 146 18.69 10.95 -18.80
CA PRO A 146 19.91 11.67 -18.42
C PRO A 146 20.36 11.35 -17.00
N TYR A 147 19.44 11.30 -16.04
CA TYR A 147 19.79 10.98 -14.65
C TYR A 147 20.41 9.58 -14.54
N LEU A 148 19.83 8.57 -15.19
CA LEU A 148 20.36 7.21 -15.18
C LEU A 148 21.73 7.09 -15.86
N ARG A 149 21.93 7.72 -17.02
CA ARG A 149 23.23 7.68 -17.71
C ARG A 149 24.33 8.28 -16.84
N ARG A 150 24.07 9.44 -16.23
CA ARG A 150 25.02 10.09 -15.31
C ARG A 150 25.31 9.24 -14.09
N ARG A 151 24.27 8.64 -13.52
CA ARG A 151 24.40 7.74 -12.38
C ARG A 151 25.24 6.49 -12.71
N ASN A 152 25.12 5.98 -13.92
CA ASN A 152 25.91 4.84 -14.40
C ASN A 152 27.34 5.22 -14.85
N GLY A 153 27.69 6.50 -14.87
CA GLY A 153 28.96 7.00 -15.42
C GLY A 153 29.03 6.92 -16.95
N GLU A 154 27.89 6.81 -17.64
CA GLU A 154 27.78 6.82 -19.10
C GLU A 154 27.80 8.24 -19.67
N GLU A 155 27.51 9.25 -18.83
CA GLU A 155 27.48 10.68 -19.16
C GLU A 155 28.08 11.46 -17.99
N GLU A 156 28.97 12.42 -18.25
CA GLU A 156 29.52 13.29 -17.20
C GLU A 156 28.46 14.25 -16.67
N GLU A 157 28.55 14.60 -15.38
CA GLU A 157 27.69 15.63 -14.79
C GLU A 157 27.99 16.99 -15.42
N SER A 158 26.96 17.61 -15.99
CA SER A 158 27.07 18.95 -16.60
C SER A 158 26.30 19.97 -15.77
N TYR A 159 27.00 21.02 -15.36
CA TYR A 159 26.43 22.18 -14.67
C TYR A 159 26.74 23.45 -15.49
N PRO A 160 25.74 24.27 -15.83
CA PRO A 160 25.96 25.51 -16.57
C PRO A 160 26.88 26.49 -15.84
N LYS A 161 26.74 26.55 -14.51
CA LYS A 161 27.56 27.34 -13.59
C LYS A 161 27.69 26.62 -12.24
N GLU A 162 28.70 26.99 -11.46
CA GLU A 162 28.99 26.38 -10.16
C GLU A 162 27.83 26.51 -9.17
N GLU A 163 27.05 27.60 -9.25
CA GLU A 163 25.85 27.83 -8.44
C GLU A 163 24.81 26.70 -8.60
N PHE A 164 24.72 26.09 -9.79
CA PHE A 164 23.82 24.96 -10.03
C PHE A 164 24.28 23.66 -9.38
N ARG A 165 25.58 23.52 -9.06
CA ARG A 165 26.08 22.34 -8.35
C ARG A 165 25.48 22.25 -6.95
N GLY A 166 25.23 23.40 -6.29
CA GLY A 166 24.57 23.44 -4.99
C GLY A 166 23.13 22.93 -5.02
N ILE A 167 22.40 23.22 -6.10
CA ILE A 167 20.96 22.90 -6.26
C ILE A 167 20.75 21.49 -6.84
N LEU A 168 21.49 21.16 -7.90
CA LEU A 168 21.30 19.95 -8.71
C LEU A 168 22.37 18.89 -8.45
N GLY A 169 23.36 19.14 -7.59
CA GLY A 169 24.42 18.20 -7.27
C GLY A 169 23.88 16.84 -6.83
N ARG A 170 22.89 16.87 -5.94
CA ARG A 170 22.25 15.66 -5.38
C ARG A 170 21.46 14.86 -6.41
N THR A 171 21.07 15.47 -7.53
CA THR A 171 20.33 14.85 -8.63
C THR A 171 21.13 14.83 -9.93
N LEU A 172 22.47 14.87 -9.83
CA LEU A 172 23.40 14.72 -10.97
C LEU A 172 23.12 15.72 -12.10
N GLY A 173 22.80 16.97 -11.77
CA GLY A 173 22.53 18.02 -12.75
C GLY A 173 21.16 17.91 -13.45
N VAL A 174 20.24 17.08 -12.95
CA VAL A 174 18.88 16.95 -13.49
C VAL A 174 17.88 17.53 -12.48
N PRO A 175 17.04 18.50 -12.83
CA PRO A 175 15.98 18.95 -11.93
C PRO A 175 14.94 17.84 -11.82
N LEU A 176 14.71 17.33 -10.61
CA LEU A 176 13.72 16.26 -10.32
C LEU A 176 12.64 16.69 -9.34
N PHE A 177 12.85 17.76 -8.58
CA PHE A 177 11.94 18.22 -7.53
C PHE A 177 11.42 19.64 -7.80
N GLN A 178 10.24 19.94 -7.22
CA GLN A 178 9.65 21.28 -7.31
C GLN A 178 10.54 22.34 -6.65
N GLU A 179 11.15 22.00 -5.51
CA GLU A 179 12.01 22.90 -4.75
C GLU A 179 13.25 23.30 -5.58
N GLN A 180 13.90 22.33 -6.25
CA GLN A 180 15.02 22.61 -7.17
C GLN A 180 14.60 23.54 -8.31
N ALA A 181 13.43 23.29 -8.89
CA ALA A 181 12.84 24.13 -9.92
C ALA A 181 12.64 25.58 -9.45
N MET A 182 12.18 25.78 -8.21
CA MET A 182 12.01 27.10 -7.62
C MET A 182 13.32 27.79 -7.31
N GLU A 183 14.31 27.06 -6.79
CA GLU A 183 15.65 27.59 -6.54
C GLU A 183 16.32 28.04 -7.84
N ILE A 184 16.16 27.30 -8.94
CA ILE A 184 16.65 27.72 -10.26
C ILE A 184 16.00 29.04 -10.70
N ALA A 185 14.68 29.19 -10.51
CA ALA A 185 13.98 30.43 -10.87
C ALA A 185 14.49 31.64 -10.07
N ILE A 186 14.82 31.45 -8.79
CA ILE A 186 15.35 32.50 -7.92
C ILE A 186 16.80 32.84 -8.31
N VAL A 187 17.68 31.84 -8.34
CA VAL A 187 19.13 32.01 -8.53
C VAL A 187 19.46 32.40 -9.97
N ALA A 188 18.92 31.68 -10.95
CA ALA A 188 19.24 31.92 -12.36
C ALA A 188 18.28 32.93 -13.00
N GLY A 189 17.01 32.92 -12.63
CA GLY A 189 15.97 33.79 -13.22
C GLY A 189 15.77 35.14 -12.52
N GLY A 190 16.38 35.35 -11.34
CA GLY A 190 16.22 36.58 -10.56
C GLY A 190 14.81 36.75 -9.96
N PHE A 191 14.06 35.67 -9.77
CA PHE A 191 12.74 35.73 -9.15
C PHE A 191 12.85 35.99 -7.65
N THR A 192 11.91 36.74 -7.11
CA THR A 192 11.70 36.75 -5.64
C THR A 192 11.04 35.45 -5.19
N PRO A 193 11.16 35.04 -3.90
CA PRO A 193 10.50 33.83 -3.40
C PRO A 193 8.98 33.82 -3.62
N ALA A 194 8.33 34.99 -3.54
CA ALA A 194 6.89 35.13 -3.82
C ALA A 194 6.55 34.89 -5.29
N GLU A 195 7.40 35.35 -6.21
CA GLU A 195 7.21 35.14 -7.65
C GLU A 195 7.51 33.70 -8.05
N ALA A 196 8.47 33.05 -7.41
CA ALA A 196 8.73 31.63 -7.59
C ALA A 196 7.51 30.80 -7.13
N ASP A 197 6.95 31.06 -5.95
CA ASP A 197 5.70 30.37 -5.54
C ASP A 197 4.52 30.68 -6.48
N ALA A 198 4.42 31.92 -7.00
CA ALA A 198 3.40 32.25 -8.00
C ALA A 198 3.58 31.45 -9.30
N LEU A 199 4.82 31.30 -9.77
CA LEU A 199 5.17 30.41 -10.88
C LEU A 199 4.70 28.99 -10.55
N ARG A 200 5.09 28.41 -9.41
CA ARG A 200 4.67 27.08 -8.94
C ARG A 200 3.16 26.87 -8.91
N ARG A 201 2.39 27.85 -8.45
CA ARG A 201 0.91 27.76 -8.42
C ARG A 201 0.31 27.83 -9.81
N SER A 202 0.83 28.74 -10.65
CA SER A 202 0.37 28.86 -12.04
C SER A 202 0.62 27.57 -12.83
N MET A 203 1.73 26.87 -12.51
CA MET A 203 2.14 25.58 -13.06
C MET A 203 1.04 24.50 -13.01
N ALA A 204 0.26 24.42 -11.93
CA ALA A 204 -0.86 23.49 -11.80
C ALA A 204 -2.06 23.79 -12.74
N THR A 205 -2.16 25.02 -13.24
CA THR A 205 -3.26 25.49 -14.12
C THR A 205 -2.82 25.75 -15.55
N PHE A 206 -1.64 25.25 -15.94
CA PHE A 206 -0.96 25.53 -17.22
C PHE A 206 -1.82 25.33 -18.46
N LYS A 207 -2.75 24.36 -18.46
CA LYS A 207 -3.63 24.10 -19.60
C LYS A 207 -4.80 25.08 -19.75
N ALA A 208 -5.08 25.93 -18.74
CA ALA A 208 -6.36 26.62 -18.65
C ALA A 208 -6.32 28.15 -18.85
N LYS A 209 -5.19 28.86 -18.61
CA LYS A 209 -5.28 30.32 -18.37
C LYS A 209 -4.25 31.28 -19.00
N GLY A 210 -3.36 30.85 -19.91
CA GLY A 210 -2.54 31.81 -20.70
C GLY A 210 -1.55 32.71 -19.91
N GLN A 211 -1.41 32.55 -18.59
CA GLN A 211 -0.45 33.26 -17.74
C GLN A 211 1.00 32.76 -17.90
N VAL A 212 1.19 31.66 -18.65
CA VAL A 212 2.46 30.97 -18.85
C VAL A 212 3.49 31.82 -19.60
N SER A 213 3.04 32.59 -20.59
CA SER A 213 3.92 33.43 -21.41
C SER A 213 4.66 34.50 -20.60
N GLN A 214 4.00 35.12 -19.62
CA GLN A 214 4.60 36.16 -18.79
C GLN A 214 5.76 35.62 -17.93
N PHE A 215 5.56 34.45 -17.31
CA PHE A 215 6.62 33.83 -16.51
C PHE A 215 7.75 33.26 -17.38
N ARG A 216 7.43 32.77 -18.59
CA ARG A 216 8.43 32.35 -19.57
C ARG A 216 9.38 33.48 -19.91
N ASP A 217 8.83 34.60 -20.35
CA ASP A 217 9.62 35.73 -20.82
C ASP A 217 10.45 36.33 -19.69
N LYS A 218 9.88 36.39 -18.48
CA LYS A 218 10.62 36.84 -17.29
C LYS A 218 11.75 35.88 -16.91
N LEU A 219 11.51 34.56 -16.88
CA LEU A 219 12.53 33.59 -16.51
C LEU A 219 13.67 33.58 -17.53
N ILE A 220 13.34 33.50 -18.83
CA ILE A 220 14.34 33.50 -19.89
C ILE A 220 15.11 34.82 -19.89
N GLY A 221 14.41 35.96 -19.81
CA GLY A 221 15.06 37.27 -19.74
C GLY A 221 15.98 37.41 -18.53
N GLY A 222 15.56 36.95 -17.36
CA GLY A 222 16.38 36.94 -16.15
C GLY A 222 17.61 36.06 -16.27
N MET A 223 17.47 34.86 -16.84
CA MET A 223 18.59 33.96 -17.09
C MET A 223 19.57 34.54 -18.12
N VAL A 224 19.10 35.12 -19.22
CA VAL A 224 19.99 35.76 -20.20
C VAL A 224 20.71 36.97 -19.59
N ALA A 225 20.01 37.78 -18.78
CA ALA A 225 20.63 38.90 -18.06
C ALA A 225 21.71 38.44 -17.06
N ASN A 226 21.52 37.27 -16.46
CA ASN A 226 22.51 36.64 -15.59
C ASN A 226 23.61 35.88 -16.37
N GLY A 227 23.67 35.97 -17.70
CA GLY A 227 24.74 35.40 -18.53
C GLY A 227 24.59 33.90 -18.81
N TYR A 228 23.36 33.39 -18.89
CA TYR A 228 23.06 32.05 -19.42
C TYR A 228 22.68 32.13 -20.89
N GLU A 229 23.00 31.09 -21.68
CA GLU A 229 22.56 31.00 -23.07
C GLU A 229 21.04 30.90 -23.16
N GLU A 230 20.43 31.57 -24.14
CA GLU A 230 18.98 31.60 -24.32
C GLU A 230 18.41 30.20 -24.55
N ASP A 231 19.10 29.36 -25.34
CA ASP A 231 18.73 27.96 -25.56
C ASP A 231 18.72 27.15 -24.27
N PHE A 232 19.65 27.43 -23.35
CA PHE A 232 19.67 26.78 -22.05
C PHE A 232 18.50 27.24 -21.17
N ALA A 233 18.23 28.55 -21.13
CA ALA A 233 17.09 29.11 -20.39
C ALA A 233 15.75 28.57 -20.92
N ALA A 234 15.60 28.42 -22.23
CA ALA A 234 14.43 27.82 -22.86
C ALA A 234 14.26 26.33 -22.49
N ARG A 235 15.35 25.56 -22.42
CA ARG A 235 15.32 24.17 -21.95
C ARG A 235 14.90 24.07 -20.48
N VAL A 236 15.46 24.93 -19.62
CA VAL A 236 15.08 25.00 -18.20
C VAL A 236 13.60 25.32 -18.06
N PHE A 237 13.09 26.32 -18.80
CA PHE A 237 11.66 26.63 -18.78
C PHE A 237 10.82 25.44 -19.21
N LYS A 238 11.16 24.75 -20.32
CA LYS A 238 10.42 23.56 -20.78
C LYS A 238 10.42 22.43 -19.74
N GLN A 239 11.53 22.22 -19.04
CA GLN A 239 11.61 21.28 -17.93
C GLN A 239 10.67 21.70 -16.81
N LEU A 240 10.69 22.98 -16.42
CA LEU A 240 9.73 23.58 -15.47
C LEU A 240 8.29 23.34 -15.92
N GLU A 241 7.91 23.58 -17.17
CA GLU A 241 6.52 23.33 -17.63
C GLU A 241 6.05 21.88 -17.34
N GLY A 242 6.96 20.90 -17.48
CA GLY A 242 6.71 19.50 -17.14
C GLY A 242 6.40 19.26 -15.64
N PHE A 243 6.95 20.10 -14.75
CA PHE A 243 6.65 20.07 -13.32
C PHE A 243 5.26 20.57 -12.96
N GLY A 244 4.59 21.34 -13.82
CA GLY A 244 3.30 21.91 -13.45
C GLY A 244 2.15 20.92 -13.31
N GLY A 245 2.18 19.83 -14.06
CA GLY A 245 1.22 18.74 -13.89
C GLY A 245 1.64 17.67 -12.88
N TYR A 246 2.95 17.53 -12.62
CA TYR A 246 3.51 16.28 -12.08
C TYR A 246 4.74 16.46 -11.19
N GLY A 247 5.15 17.70 -10.94
CA GLY A 247 6.28 18.00 -10.07
C GLY A 247 6.03 17.44 -8.69
N PHE A 248 7.06 16.88 -8.08
CA PHE A 248 6.94 16.27 -6.77
C PHE A 248 7.76 17.04 -5.73
N PRO A 249 7.17 17.40 -4.57
CA PRO A 249 7.93 18.02 -3.50
C PRO A 249 8.98 17.06 -2.94
N GLU A 250 10.22 17.51 -2.83
CA GLU A 250 11.33 16.74 -2.24
C GLU A 250 11.01 16.37 -0.79
N SER A 251 10.45 17.31 -0.02
CA SER A 251 10.03 17.09 1.37
C SER A 251 9.03 15.94 1.52
N HIS A 252 8.07 15.86 0.59
CA HIS A 252 7.08 14.80 0.57
C HIS A 252 7.69 13.47 0.11
N ALA A 253 8.59 13.50 -0.87
CA ALA A 253 9.37 12.34 -1.31
C ALA A 253 10.21 11.76 -0.17
N ALA A 254 10.90 12.61 0.58
CA ALA A 254 11.71 12.20 1.72
C ALA A 254 10.87 11.54 2.82
N SER A 255 9.70 12.11 3.11
CA SER A 255 8.77 11.54 4.09
C SER A 255 8.27 10.15 3.68
N PHE A 256 8.02 9.93 2.39
CA PHE A 256 7.60 8.63 1.87
C PHE A 256 8.75 7.63 1.78
N ALA A 257 9.94 8.08 1.39
CA ALA A 257 11.15 7.27 1.34
C ALA A 257 11.50 6.65 2.69
N LEU A 258 11.19 7.33 3.81
CA LEU A 258 11.30 6.73 5.15
C LEU A 258 10.45 5.47 5.29
N LEU A 259 9.19 5.50 4.84
CA LEU A 259 8.31 4.34 4.89
C LEU A 259 8.73 3.24 3.89
N VAL A 260 9.26 3.64 2.72
CA VAL A 260 9.89 2.71 1.76
C VAL A 260 11.03 1.96 2.43
N TYR A 261 11.96 2.69 3.04
CA TYR A 261 13.10 2.10 3.70
C TYR A 261 12.69 1.19 4.86
N ILE A 262 11.78 1.64 5.73
CA ILE A 262 11.33 0.84 6.89
C ILE A 262 10.62 -0.43 6.43
N SER A 263 9.70 -0.35 5.48
CA SER A 263 9.02 -1.55 4.96
C SER A 263 10.00 -2.51 4.26
N SER A 264 11.00 -1.98 3.54
CA SER A 264 12.07 -2.79 2.95
C SER A 264 12.96 -3.45 3.99
N TRP A 265 13.35 -2.71 5.04
CA TRP A 265 14.19 -3.22 6.12
C TRP A 265 13.48 -4.37 6.87
N VAL A 266 12.19 -4.21 7.15
CA VAL A 266 11.37 -5.26 7.76
C VAL A 266 11.29 -6.47 6.84
N LYS A 267 11.00 -6.28 5.54
CA LYS A 267 10.96 -7.39 4.57
C LYS A 267 12.29 -8.15 4.52
N CYS A 268 13.42 -7.43 4.52
CA CYS A 268 14.76 -7.99 4.43
C CYS A 268 15.13 -8.84 5.65
N TYR A 269 14.80 -8.38 6.87
CA TYR A 269 15.24 -9.03 8.11
C TYR A 269 14.18 -9.91 8.79
N TYR A 270 12.90 -9.60 8.57
CA TYR A 270 11.75 -10.26 9.19
C TYR A 270 10.65 -10.53 8.15
N PRO A 271 10.92 -11.32 7.09
CA PRO A 271 9.93 -11.61 6.05
C PRO A 271 8.67 -12.30 6.60
N ASP A 272 8.79 -13.07 7.68
CA ASP A 272 7.69 -13.70 8.42
C ASP A 272 6.79 -12.67 9.12
N VAL A 273 7.39 -11.67 9.75
CA VAL A 273 6.64 -10.54 10.32
C VAL A 273 6.00 -9.72 9.21
N PHE A 274 6.76 -9.41 8.15
CA PHE A 274 6.29 -8.59 7.04
C PHE A 274 5.05 -9.17 6.40
N VAL A 275 5.09 -10.47 6.02
CA VAL A 275 3.94 -11.14 5.40
C VAL A 275 2.75 -11.23 6.35
N THR A 276 2.98 -11.49 7.64
CA THR A 276 1.90 -11.55 8.63
C THR A 276 1.22 -10.18 8.78
N ALA A 277 2.02 -9.12 8.93
CA ALA A 277 1.53 -7.77 9.14
C ALA A 277 0.81 -7.21 7.90
N ILE A 278 1.35 -7.42 6.70
CA ILE A 278 0.76 -6.94 5.46
C ILE A 278 -0.57 -7.66 5.16
N LEU A 279 -0.64 -8.99 5.31
CA LEU A 279 -1.88 -9.76 5.13
C LEU A 279 -2.95 -9.34 6.14
N ASN A 280 -2.54 -9.00 7.36
CA ASN A 280 -3.44 -8.48 8.39
C ASN A 280 -3.83 -7.00 8.18
N SER A 281 -3.27 -6.31 7.19
CA SER A 281 -3.54 -4.89 6.91
C SER A 281 -4.27 -4.67 5.57
N LEU A 282 -4.57 -5.75 4.83
CA LEU A 282 -5.37 -5.70 3.61
C LEU A 282 -6.82 -5.28 3.90
N PRO A 283 -7.50 -4.60 2.93
CA PRO A 283 -7.05 -4.33 1.56
C PRO A 283 -6.10 -3.13 1.44
N MET A 284 -4.93 -3.34 0.82
CA MET A 284 -3.97 -2.29 0.45
C MET A 284 -2.90 -2.86 -0.51
N GLY A 285 -2.06 -2.00 -1.09
CA GLY A 285 -0.96 -2.42 -1.97
C GLY A 285 -1.42 -2.92 -3.34
N PHE A 286 -0.47 -3.45 -4.12
CA PHE A 286 -0.73 -3.91 -5.50
C PHE A 286 -0.95 -5.42 -5.62
N TYR A 287 -0.55 -6.19 -4.61
CA TYR A 287 -0.48 -7.65 -4.69
C TYR A 287 -1.60 -8.33 -3.92
N GLN A 288 -2.15 -9.39 -4.51
CA GLN A 288 -3.13 -10.25 -3.86
C GLN A 288 -2.47 -11.11 -2.76
N PRO A 289 -3.23 -11.57 -1.75
CA PRO A 289 -2.70 -12.41 -0.67
C PRO A 289 -1.83 -13.58 -1.14
N ALA A 290 -2.25 -14.30 -2.18
CA ALA A 290 -1.52 -15.44 -2.74
C ALA A 290 -0.12 -15.06 -3.25
N GLN A 291 0.04 -13.87 -3.83
CA GLN A 291 1.33 -13.38 -4.32
C GLN A 291 2.26 -13.00 -3.17
N LEU A 292 1.72 -12.40 -2.10
CA LEU A 292 2.46 -12.08 -0.88
C LEU A 292 2.92 -13.36 -0.16
N VAL A 293 2.05 -14.37 -0.08
CA VAL A 293 2.37 -15.69 0.46
C VAL A 293 3.45 -16.39 -0.36
N ALA A 294 3.36 -16.36 -1.69
CA ALA A 294 4.37 -16.93 -2.57
C ALA A 294 5.73 -16.23 -2.42
N ASP A 295 5.73 -14.90 -2.27
CA ASP A 295 6.93 -14.10 -2.00
C ASP A 295 7.59 -14.48 -0.68
N ALA A 296 6.82 -14.58 0.41
CA ALA A 296 7.34 -15.00 1.71
C ALA A 296 7.93 -16.42 1.69
N ARG A 297 7.31 -17.35 0.95
CA ARG A 297 7.87 -18.70 0.74
C ARG A 297 9.23 -18.65 0.03
N LYS A 298 9.41 -17.76 -0.96
CA LYS A 298 10.72 -17.56 -1.63
C LYS A 298 11.77 -17.02 -0.67
N HIS A 299 11.37 -16.25 0.34
CA HIS A 299 12.23 -15.76 1.41
C HIS A 299 12.48 -16.78 2.53
N GLY A 300 12.00 -18.03 2.38
CA GLY A 300 12.22 -19.10 3.35
C GLY A 300 11.22 -19.11 4.52
N VAL A 301 10.13 -18.36 4.45
CA VAL A 301 9.08 -18.39 5.48
C VAL A 301 8.19 -19.61 5.27
N LEU A 302 8.01 -20.41 6.34
CA LEU A 302 7.06 -21.51 6.35
C LEU A 302 5.63 -20.96 6.49
N ILE A 303 4.84 -21.04 5.41
CA ILE A 303 3.43 -20.66 5.42
C ILE A 303 2.55 -21.89 5.58
N ARG A 304 1.67 -21.86 6.57
CA ARG A 304 0.68 -22.89 6.88
C ARG A 304 -0.72 -22.41 6.51
N GLU A 305 -1.48 -23.31 5.91
CA GLU A 305 -2.84 -23.06 5.43
C GLU A 305 -3.81 -22.76 6.58
N ALA A 306 -4.96 -22.18 6.25
CA ALA A 306 -6.01 -21.96 7.23
C ALA A 306 -6.51 -23.32 7.75
N ASP A 307 -6.81 -23.44 9.03
CA ASP A 307 -7.28 -24.68 9.62
C ASP A 307 -8.20 -24.41 10.82
N VAL A 308 -9.33 -25.10 10.91
CA VAL A 308 -10.34 -24.87 11.96
C VAL A 308 -9.78 -25.02 13.38
N ASN A 309 -8.79 -25.89 13.56
CA ASN A 309 -8.22 -26.18 14.87
C ASN A 309 -7.07 -25.25 15.27
N TYR A 310 -6.46 -24.55 14.31
CA TYR A 310 -5.24 -23.79 14.56
C TYR A 310 -5.34 -22.30 14.20
N SER A 311 -6.13 -21.96 13.18
CA SER A 311 -6.24 -20.58 12.69
C SER A 311 -7.08 -19.70 13.60
N ASN A 312 -6.74 -18.41 13.60
CA ASN A 312 -7.61 -17.35 14.12
C ASN A 312 -8.18 -16.53 12.95
N TRP A 313 -8.94 -15.48 13.25
CA TRP A 313 -9.37 -14.52 12.24
C TRP A 313 -8.17 -13.88 11.52
N ASP A 314 -7.26 -13.26 12.28
CA ASP A 314 -6.00 -12.72 11.76
C ASP A 314 -4.96 -13.83 11.53
N ASN A 315 -4.04 -13.58 10.59
CA ASN A 315 -2.87 -14.42 10.38
C ASN A 315 -1.96 -14.33 11.62
N LEU A 316 -1.37 -15.45 12.02
CA LEU A 316 -0.58 -15.58 13.24
C LEU A 316 0.82 -16.10 12.96
N MET A 317 1.77 -15.69 13.81
CA MET A 317 3.08 -16.33 13.90
C MET A 317 3.01 -17.43 14.97
N GLU A 318 3.39 -18.64 14.60
CA GLU A 318 3.35 -19.83 15.46
C GLU A 318 4.73 -20.10 16.06
N GLU A 319 5.29 -21.32 15.95
CA GLU A 319 6.61 -21.62 16.46
C GLU A 319 7.72 -21.16 15.51
N LYS A 320 8.91 -20.92 16.10
CA LYS A 320 10.11 -20.63 15.33
C LYS A 320 10.61 -21.90 14.64
N LYS A 321 10.75 -21.85 13.31
CA LYS A 321 11.30 -22.90 12.45
C LYS A 321 12.52 -22.32 11.74
N ASP A 322 13.69 -22.86 12.06
CA ASP A 322 14.97 -22.37 11.55
C ASP A 322 15.19 -20.87 11.89
N GLN A 323 15.27 -20.01 10.87
CA GLN A 323 15.52 -18.57 11.03
C GLN A 323 14.26 -17.78 11.40
N TYR A 324 13.08 -18.22 10.98
CA TYR A 324 11.84 -17.45 10.99
C TYR A 324 10.71 -18.15 11.75
N TYR A 325 9.67 -17.43 12.14
CA TYR A 325 8.45 -18.04 12.65
C TYR A 325 7.60 -18.58 11.51
N ALA A 326 6.97 -19.74 11.72
CA ALA A 326 5.94 -20.22 10.82
C ALA A 326 4.74 -19.26 10.86
N VAL A 327 4.14 -18.98 9.71
CA VAL A 327 2.96 -18.11 9.60
C VAL A 327 1.75 -18.96 9.28
N ARG A 328 0.76 -18.94 10.16
CA ARG A 328 -0.57 -19.54 9.98
C ARG A 328 -1.50 -18.54 9.30
N LEU A 329 -2.07 -18.93 8.17
CA LEU A 329 -3.09 -18.13 7.52
C LEU A 329 -4.36 -18.08 8.38
N GLY A 330 -4.89 -16.86 8.54
CA GLY A 330 -6.13 -16.61 9.27
C GLY A 330 -7.36 -16.76 8.38
N PHE A 331 -8.53 -16.98 9.01
CA PHE A 331 -9.80 -17.14 8.29
C PHE A 331 -10.18 -15.92 7.44
N ARG A 332 -9.65 -14.73 7.76
CA ARG A 332 -9.86 -13.51 6.97
C ARG A 332 -9.36 -13.60 5.53
N GLN A 333 -8.53 -14.60 5.20
CA GLN A 333 -8.06 -14.84 3.83
C GLN A 333 -9.07 -15.64 3.00
N ILE A 334 -10.09 -16.22 3.63
CA ILE A 334 -11.12 -17.02 2.96
C ILE A 334 -12.26 -16.10 2.56
N THR A 335 -12.49 -15.99 1.25
CA THR A 335 -13.50 -15.11 0.68
C THR A 335 -14.90 -15.46 1.19
N GLY A 336 -15.63 -14.44 1.66
CA GLY A 336 -17.02 -14.59 2.08
C GLY A 336 -17.24 -15.13 3.49
N LEU A 337 -16.19 -15.48 4.25
CA LEU A 337 -16.34 -15.77 5.68
C LEU A 337 -16.61 -14.49 6.48
N ARG A 338 -17.50 -14.58 7.46
CA ARG A 338 -17.79 -13.49 8.40
C ARG A 338 -16.94 -13.65 9.65
N GLU A 339 -16.41 -12.54 10.14
CA GLU A 339 -15.61 -12.55 11.37
C GLU A 339 -16.43 -13.06 12.57
N GLU A 340 -17.72 -12.73 12.63
CA GLU A 340 -18.62 -13.15 13.70
C GLU A 340 -18.76 -14.68 13.79
N ASP A 341 -18.96 -15.36 12.66
CA ASP A 341 -19.06 -16.82 12.59
C ASP A 341 -17.75 -17.49 13.06
N MET A 342 -16.61 -16.91 12.67
CA MET A 342 -15.30 -17.41 13.09
C MET A 342 -15.01 -17.12 14.56
N ARG A 343 -15.55 -16.04 15.13
CA ARG A 343 -15.47 -15.79 16.58
C ARG A 343 -16.23 -16.84 17.37
N VAL A 344 -17.38 -17.31 16.88
CA VAL A 344 -18.12 -18.42 17.50
C VAL A 344 -17.25 -19.68 17.51
N LEU A 345 -16.70 -20.06 16.35
CA LEU A 345 -15.76 -21.18 16.22
C LEU A 345 -14.59 -21.07 17.21
N MET A 346 -13.89 -19.93 17.20
CA MET A 346 -12.71 -19.73 18.05
C MET A 346 -13.04 -19.75 19.55
N THR A 347 -14.20 -19.24 19.95
CA THR A 347 -14.62 -19.19 21.36
C THR A 347 -15.01 -20.57 21.88
N ALA A 348 -15.64 -21.39 21.04
CA ALA A 348 -16.05 -22.75 21.39
C ALA A 348 -14.89 -23.76 21.33
N ARG A 349 -13.74 -23.40 20.75
CA ARG A 349 -12.55 -24.25 20.60
C ARG A 349 -11.80 -24.45 21.91
N ALA A 350 -12.38 -25.21 22.84
CA ALA A 350 -11.73 -25.63 24.08
C ALA A 350 -10.75 -26.81 23.88
N THR A 351 -11.12 -27.73 22.99
CA THR A 351 -10.30 -28.85 22.52
C THR A 351 -10.32 -28.88 21.00
N THR A 352 -9.38 -29.63 20.41
CA THR A 352 -9.36 -29.88 18.96
C THR A 352 -10.66 -30.53 18.51
N TYR A 353 -11.34 -29.91 17.55
CA TYR A 353 -12.49 -30.47 16.84
C TYR A 353 -12.08 -31.73 16.09
N ARG A 354 -12.91 -32.77 16.18
CA ARG A 354 -12.67 -34.06 15.53
C ARG A 354 -13.67 -34.37 14.42
N SER A 355 -14.77 -33.64 14.35
CA SER A 355 -15.81 -33.82 13.35
C SER A 355 -16.49 -32.50 12.98
N VAL A 356 -17.11 -32.45 11.80
CA VAL A 356 -17.86 -31.28 11.35
C VAL A 356 -19.10 -31.03 12.22
N SER A 357 -19.72 -32.08 12.77
CA SER A 357 -20.87 -31.97 13.68
C SER A 357 -20.55 -31.21 14.97
N GLU A 358 -19.32 -31.29 15.49
CA GLU A 358 -18.89 -30.51 16.66
C GLU A 358 -18.82 -29.01 16.35
N LEU A 359 -18.46 -28.64 15.12
CA LEU A 359 -18.44 -27.23 14.67
C LEU A 359 -19.87 -26.68 14.51
N LEU A 360 -20.80 -27.49 14.01
CA LEU A 360 -22.21 -27.12 13.95
C LEU A 360 -22.79 -26.96 15.37
N ALA A 361 -22.50 -27.91 16.27
CA ALA A 361 -22.93 -27.85 17.67
C ALA A 361 -22.32 -26.64 18.42
N ALA A 362 -21.14 -26.19 18.01
CA ALA A 362 -20.52 -24.96 18.50
C ALA A 362 -21.24 -23.68 18.01
N GLY A 363 -22.16 -23.78 17.04
CA GLY A 363 -22.95 -22.67 16.51
C GLY A 363 -22.39 -22.07 15.21
N VAL A 364 -21.46 -22.74 14.54
CA VAL A 364 -20.95 -22.29 13.23
C VAL A 364 -22.00 -22.61 12.15
N PRO A 365 -22.46 -21.62 11.36
CA PRO A 365 -23.49 -21.86 10.36
C PRO A 365 -22.97 -22.73 9.21
N ILE A 366 -23.85 -23.55 8.62
CA ILE A 366 -23.51 -24.46 7.50
C ILE A 366 -22.82 -23.70 6.35
N ALA A 367 -23.34 -22.52 5.98
CA ALA A 367 -22.75 -21.68 4.94
C ALA A 367 -21.30 -21.23 5.22
N ALA A 368 -20.88 -21.18 6.49
CA ALA A 368 -19.48 -20.93 6.85
C ALA A 368 -18.65 -22.22 6.79
N LEU A 369 -19.22 -23.38 7.16
CA LEU A 369 -18.57 -24.68 7.05
C LEU A 369 -18.29 -25.06 5.59
N GLU A 370 -19.22 -24.77 4.67
CA GLU A 370 -19.02 -24.96 3.22
C GLU A 370 -17.80 -24.19 2.73
N LYS A 371 -17.69 -22.89 3.09
CA LYS A 371 -16.54 -22.04 2.73
C LYS A 371 -15.23 -22.51 3.36
N LEU A 372 -15.28 -23.00 4.59
CA LEU A 372 -14.11 -23.59 5.25
C LEU A 372 -13.67 -24.88 4.53
N ALA A 373 -14.62 -25.67 4.04
CA ALA A 373 -14.33 -26.92 3.32
C ALA A 373 -13.73 -26.63 1.94
N ASP A 374 -14.32 -25.67 1.21
CA ASP A 374 -13.75 -25.15 -0.04
C ASP A 374 -12.32 -24.64 0.14
N ALA A 375 -12.02 -24.03 1.29
CA ALA A 375 -10.69 -23.50 1.62
C ALA A 375 -9.72 -24.55 2.20
N ASP A 376 -10.03 -25.85 2.16
CA ASP A 376 -9.21 -26.93 2.73
C ASP A 376 -8.93 -26.78 4.25
N ALA A 377 -9.82 -26.12 5.01
CA ALA A 377 -9.56 -25.83 6.43
C ALA A 377 -9.74 -27.02 7.39
N PHE A 378 -10.04 -28.21 6.87
CA PHE A 378 -10.35 -29.42 7.66
C PHE A 378 -9.19 -30.43 7.74
N ARG A 379 -7.99 -30.06 7.26
CA ARG A 379 -6.84 -30.97 7.18
C ARG A 379 -6.40 -31.53 8.53
N SER A 380 -6.54 -30.78 9.62
CA SER A 380 -6.27 -31.27 10.98
C SER A 380 -7.19 -32.40 11.46
N MET A 381 -8.37 -32.56 10.86
CA MET A 381 -9.29 -33.69 11.10
C MET A 381 -9.04 -34.85 10.13
N GLY A 382 -8.04 -34.74 9.25
CA GLY A 382 -7.72 -35.77 8.26
C GLY A 382 -8.63 -35.76 7.03
N MET A 383 -9.45 -34.71 6.85
CA MET A 383 -10.37 -34.59 5.72
C MET A 383 -9.75 -33.76 4.59
N ASP A 384 -9.92 -34.21 3.35
CA ASP A 384 -9.72 -33.37 2.17
C ASP A 384 -10.97 -32.52 1.85
N ARG A 385 -10.84 -31.57 0.91
CA ARG A 385 -11.96 -30.72 0.46
C ARG A 385 -13.23 -31.52 0.12
N ARG A 386 -13.11 -32.63 -0.62
CA ARG A 386 -14.27 -33.41 -1.07
C ARG A 386 -14.94 -34.11 0.11
N GLN A 387 -14.16 -34.69 1.00
CA GLN A 387 -14.65 -35.33 2.22
C GLN A 387 -15.33 -34.31 3.14
N ALA A 388 -14.69 -33.16 3.35
CA ALA A 388 -15.26 -32.09 4.18
C ALA A 388 -16.58 -31.56 3.60
N LEU A 389 -16.64 -31.28 2.29
CA LEU A 389 -17.89 -30.84 1.63
C LEU A 389 -18.98 -31.90 1.72
N TRP A 390 -18.65 -33.18 1.55
CA TRP A 390 -19.60 -34.28 1.70
C TRP A 390 -20.19 -34.32 3.11
N GLU A 391 -19.35 -34.26 4.14
CA GLU A 391 -19.80 -34.23 5.54
C GLU A 391 -20.64 -32.99 5.85
N VAL A 392 -20.23 -31.81 5.36
CA VAL A 392 -21.01 -30.56 5.52
C VAL A 392 -22.38 -30.68 4.84
N SER A 393 -22.45 -31.28 3.66
CA SER A 393 -23.70 -31.48 2.92
C SER A 393 -24.69 -32.35 3.71
N ALA A 394 -24.18 -33.40 4.36
CA ALA A 394 -24.97 -34.29 5.19
C ALA A 394 -25.49 -33.65 6.48
N LEU A 395 -24.95 -32.49 6.90
CA LEU A 395 -25.44 -31.77 8.08
C LEU A 395 -26.80 -31.11 7.87
N ALA A 396 -27.21 -30.89 6.61
CA ALA A 396 -28.56 -30.42 6.31
C ALA A 396 -29.65 -31.43 6.74
N ASP A 397 -29.28 -32.70 6.89
CA ASP A 397 -30.15 -33.78 7.35
C ASP A 397 -30.09 -33.97 8.88
N ASN A 398 -29.53 -32.99 9.62
CA ASN A 398 -29.58 -33.03 11.08
C ASN A 398 -31.00 -32.75 11.58
N PRO A 399 -31.57 -33.63 12.41
CA PRO A 399 -32.92 -33.43 12.87
C PRO A 399 -33.04 -32.21 13.80
N GLU A 400 -33.86 -31.24 13.42
CA GLU A 400 -34.14 -30.03 14.21
C GLU A 400 -35.39 -30.18 15.11
N ALA A 401 -35.51 -29.28 16.09
CA ALA A 401 -36.68 -29.12 16.97
C ALA A 401 -37.14 -30.42 17.65
N LEU A 402 -38.27 -31.00 17.22
CA LEU A 402 -38.88 -32.18 17.84
C LEU A 402 -37.99 -33.43 17.75
N PHE A 403 -37.10 -33.46 16.76
CA PHE A 403 -36.18 -34.57 16.52
C PHE A 403 -34.75 -34.29 17.03
N ALA A 404 -34.53 -33.13 17.66
CA ALA A 404 -33.22 -32.77 18.20
C ALA A 404 -32.72 -33.85 19.17
N GLY A 405 -31.53 -34.40 18.88
CA GLY A 405 -30.93 -35.50 19.65
C GLY A 405 -31.20 -36.91 19.12
N GLN A 406 -31.98 -37.08 18.04
CA GLN A 406 -32.05 -38.33 17.31
C GLN A 406 -30.85 -38.48 16.35
N PRO A 407 -30.35 -39.71 16.10
CA PRO A 407 -29.30 -39.92 15.12
C PRO A 407 -29.82 -39.57 13.72
N SER A 408 -29.05 -38.78 12.96
CA SER A 408 -29.38 -38.46 11.56
C SER A 408 -29.45 -39.75 10.73
N GLU A 409 -30.34 -39.82 9.74
CA GLU A 409 -30.46 -41.00 8.87
C GLU A 409 -29.16 -41.32 8.10
N SER A 410 -28.29 -40.33 7.91
CA SER A 410 -26.93 -40.48 7.37
C SER A 410 -26.02 -41.38 8.24
N THR A 411 -26.33 -41.58 9.52
CA THR A 411 -25.64 -42.59 10.36
C THR A 411 -26.01 -44.03 10.02
N ARG A 412 -27.10 -44.25 9.28
CA ARG A 412 -27.53 -45.56 8.77
C ARG A 412 -27.11 -45.81 7.33
N GLU A 413 -26.58 -44.80 6.65
CA GLU A 413 -26.05 -44.95 5.29
C GLU A 413 -24.71 -45.68 5.31
N MET A 414 -24.47 -46.50 4.29
CA MET A 414 -23.21 -47.23 4.16
C MET A 414 -22.08 -46.21 3.96
N GLN A 415 -21.01 -46.28 4.76
CA GLN A 415 -19.84 -45.42 4.54
C GLN A 415 -19.26 -45.69 3.14
N ILE A 416 -19.38 -44.70 2.25
CA ILE A 416 -18.84 -44.76 0.90
C ILE A 416 -17.42 -44.19 0.95
N GLU A 417 -16.43 -44.95 0.46
CA GLU A 417 -15.09 -44.40 0.20
C GLU A 417 -15.15 -43.49 -1.03
N LEU A 418 -15.02 -42.18 -0.80
CA LEU A 418 -14.92 -41.21 -1.88
C LEU A 418 -13.55 -41.31 -2.57
N PRO A 419 -13.48 -41.21 -3.90
CA PRO A 419 -12.19 -41.13 -4.59
C PRO A 419 -11.41 -39.90 -4.10
N LEU A 420 -10.10 -40.06 -3.89
CA LEU A 420 -9.22 -38.95 -3.55
C LEU A 420 -9.19 -37.92 -4.69
N LEU A 421 -9.19 -36.64 -4.35
CA LEU A 421 -8.89 -35.58 -5.31
C LEU A 421 -7.40 -35.62 -5.68
N THR A 422 -7.12 -35.66 -6.98
CA THR A 422 -5.76 -35.44 -7.48
C THR A 422 -5.32 -34.00 -7.22
N LYS A 423 -4.01 -33.76 -7.14
CA LYS A 423 -3.46 -32.39 -6.98
C LYS A 423 -3.93 -31.44 -8.08
N SER A 424 -4.08 -31.93 -9.32
CA SER A 424 -4.60 -31.14 -10.44
C SER A 424 -6.06 -30.72 -10.24
N GLU A 425 -6.91 -31.60 -9.68
CA GLU A 425 -8.31 -31.27 -9.43
C GLU A 425 -8.46 -30.23 -8.31
N HIS A 426 -7.63 -30.32 -7.25
CA HIS A 426 -7.55 -29.27 -6.22
C HIS A 426 -7.27 -27.90 -6.85
N VAL A 427 -6.23 -27.82 -7.70
CA VAL A 427 -5.86 -26.56 -8.38
C VAL A 427 -7.01 -26.04 -9.25
N VAL A 428 -7.67 -26.91 -10.04
CA VAL A 428 -8.78 -26.48 -10.89
C VAL A 428 -9.93 -25.88 -10.07
N GLN A 429 -10.25 -26.47 -8.91
CA GLN A 429 -11.29 -25.95 -8.03
C GLN A 429 -10.88 -24.65 -7.32
N ASP A 430 -9.61 -24.46 -6.99
CA ASP A 430 -9.10 -23.19 -6.43
C ASP A 430 -9.34 -22.04 -7.41
N TYR A 431 -9.01 -22.24 -8.68
CA TYR A 431 -9.21 -21.24 -9.73
C TYR A 431 -10.69 -20.98 -10.06
N ALA A 432 -11.59 -21.92 -9.78
CA ALA A 432 -13.02 -21.75 -10.03
C ALA A 432 -13.73 -20.95 -8.93
N THR A 433 -13.12 -20.85 -7.74
CA THR A 433 -13.68 -20.19 -6.54
C THR A 433 -13.03 -18.83 -6.23
N THR A 434 -11.94 -18.50 -6.91
CA THR A 434 -11.23 -17.20 -6.83
C THR A 434 -11.69 -16.27 -7.93
#